data_AF-A0A2A3AD42-F1
#
_entry.id   AF-A0A2A3AD42-F1
#
_cell.length_a   1.000
_cell.length_b   1.000
_cell.length_c   1.000
_cell.angle_alpha   90.00
_cell.angle_beta   90.00
_cell.angle_gamma   90.00
#
_symmetry.space_group_name_H-M   'P 1'
#
loop_
_entity.id
_entity.type
_entity.pdbx_description
1 polymer ?
#
loop_
_entity_poly.entity_id
_entity_poly.type
_entity_poly.pdbx_seq_one_letter_code
_entity_poly.pdbx_strand_id
1 'polypeptide(L)' 'MGLGDKISNAAEKASGSAKEKLGDATENRDMQAEGASQKASGGAKQSVENVKDAGKNLKDGLN' A
#
# COMPACT_ATOMS: atom_id res chain seq x y z
N MET A 1 -27.99 16.89 -23.80
CA MET A 1 -27.01 15.87 -23.35
C MET A 1 -27.11 14.68 -24.31
N GLY A 2 -26.18 14.58 -25.24
CA GLY A 2 -26.30 13.73 -26.44
C GLY A 2 -25.83 12.30 -26.22
N LEU A 3 -26.18 11.40 -27.14
CA LEU A 3 -25.74 9.99 -27.15
C LEU A 3 -24.19 9.87 -27.09
N GLY A 4 -23.47 10.86 -27.62
CA GLY A 4 -22.01 10.95 -27.53
C GLY A 4 -21.48 11.00 -26.09
N ASP A 5 -22.12 11.77 -25.19
CA ASP A 5 -21.74 11.81 -23.77
C ASP A 5 -21.90 10.44 -23.11
N LYS A 6 -22.99 9.72 -23.40
CA LYS A 6 -23.22 8.38 -22.81
C LYS A 6 -22.21 7.35 -23.32
N ILE A 7 -21.83 7.40 -24.59
CA ILE A 7 -20.85 6.49 -25.19
C ILE A 7 -19.44 6.82 -24.69
N SER A 8 -19.06 8.10 -24.62
CA SER A 8 -17.77 8.51 -24.06
C SER A 8 -17.65 8.10 -22.59
N ASN A 9 -18.70 8.31 -21.80
CA ASN A 9 -18.71 7.93 -20.40
C ASN A 9 -18.70 6.40 -20.19
N ALA A 10 -19.24 5.62 -21.13
CA ALA A 10 -19.16 4.16 -21.11
C ALA A 10 -17.79 3.64 -21.56
N ALA A 11 -17.20 4.26 -22.59
CA ALA A 11 -15.87 3.93 -23.10
C ALA A 11 -14.76 4.28 -22.09
N GLU A 12 -14.89 5.41 -21.39
CA GLU A 12 -14.00 5.80 -20.30
C GLU A 12 -14.12 4.84 -19.11
N LYS A 13 -15.33 4.42 -18.74
CA LYS A 13 -15.52 3.38 -17.71
C LYS A 13 -14.93 2.03 -18.12
N ALA A 14 -15.10 1.63 -19.38
CA ALA A 14 -14.55 0.39 -19.91
C ALA A 14 -13.02 0.43 -19.99
N SER A 15 -12.43 1.53 -20.47
CA SER A 15 -10.98 1.73 -20.53
C SER A 15 -10.36 1.87 -19.13
N GLY A 16 -11.06 2.54 -18.21
CA GLY A 16 -10.66 2.64 -16.80
C GLY A 16 -10.65 1.27 -16.13
N SER A 17 -11.72 0.49 -16.30
CA SER A 17 -11.82 -0.87 -15.75
C SER A 17 -10.79 -1.83 -16.37
N ALA A 18 -10.49 -1.65 -17.67
CA ALA A 18 -9.43 -2.40 -18.34
C ALA A 18 -8.05 -2.01 -17.81
N LYS A 19 -7.73 -0.72 -17.66
CA LYS A 19 -6.46 -0.26 -17.05
C LYS A 19 -6.32 -0.68 -15.60
N GLU A 20 -7.41 -0.68 -14.84
CA GLU A 20 -7.44 -1.09 -13.44
C GLU A 20 -7.19 -2.60 -13.33
N LYS A 21 -7.92 -3.42 -14.09
CA LYS A 21 -7.69 -4.88 -14.13
C LYS A 21 -6.32 -5.25 -14.69
N LEU A 22 -5.83 -4.53 -15.68
CA LEU A 22 -4.53 -4.80 -16.30
C LEU A 22 -3.40 -4.27 -15.43
N GLY A 23 -3.59 -3.19 -14.68
CA GLY A 23 -2.66 -2.71 -13.65
C GLY A 23 -2.60 -3.61 -12.42
N ASP A 24 -3.75 -4.14 -11.98
CA ASP A 24 -3.86 -5.12 -10.91
C ASP A 24 -3.24 -6.47 -11.33
N ALA A 25 -3.55 -6.96 -12.54
CA ALA A 25 -3.00 -8.22 -13.07
C ALA A 25 -1.54 -8.11 -13.56
N THR A 26 -1.07 -6.92 -13.93
CA THR A 26 0.36 -6.69 -14.25
C THR A 26 1.20 -6.65 -12.99
N GLU A 27 0.57 -6.73 -11.79
CA GLU A 27 1.15 -6.92 -10.46
C GLU A 27 2.67 -6.77 -10.49
N ASN A 28 3.07 -5.50 -10.50
CA ASN A 28 4.43 -5.00 -10.61
C ASN A 28 5.32 -5.87 -9.69
N ARG A 29 6.00 -6.88 -10.24
CA ARG A 29 6.82 -7.81 -9.45
C ARG A 29 7.88 -7.05 -8.66
N ASP A 30 8.31 -5.91 -9.20
CA ASP A 30 9.17 -4.92 -8.55
C ASP A 30 8.49 -4.22 -7.34
N MET A 31 7.23 -3.74 -7.45
CA MET A 31 6.53 -3.15 -6.29
C MET A 31 6.15 -4.18 -5.22
N GLN A 32 5.90 -5.45 -5.58
CA GLN A 32 5.60 -6.48 -4.58
C GLN A 32 6.86 -6.87 -3.79
N ALA A 33 8.03 -6.90 -4.42
CA ALA A 33 9.31 -7.14 -3.76
C ALA A 33 9.74 -5.96 -2.86
N GLU A 34 9.59 -4.71 -3.33
CA GLU A 34 9.82 -3.52 -2.53
C GLU A 34 8.78 -3.38 -1.40
N GLY A 35 7.51 -3.66 -1.67
CA GLY A 35 6.44 -3.62 -0.69
C GLY A 35 6.57 -4.71 0.38
N ALA A 36 7.03 -5.90 0.01
CA ALA A 36 7.34 -6.97 0.98
C ALA A 36 8.55 -6.60 1.85
N SER A 37 9.62 -6.07 1.25
CA SER A 37 10.79 -5.61 2.00
C SER A 37 10.48 -4.42 2.91
N GLN A 38 9.64 -3.48 2.46
CA GLN A 38 9.18 -2.36 3.28
C GLN A 38 8.21 -2.79 4.40
N LYS A 39 7.31 -3.75 4.15
CA LYS A 39 6.46 -4.31 5.21
C LYS A 39 7.26 -5.08 6.25
N ALA A 40 8.25 -5.87 5.82
CA ALA A 40 9.16 -6.57 6.72
C ALA A 40 9.99 -5.58 7.56
N SER A 41 10.53 -4.55 6.93
CA SER A 41 11.34 -3.52 7.61
C SER A 41 10.51 -2.64 8.54
N GLY A 42 9.30 -2.24 8.12
CA GLY A 42 8.39 -1.40 8.92
C GLY A 42 7.86 -2.14 10.15
N GLY A 43 7.42 -3.39 9.99
CA GLY A 43 6.95 -4.21 11.10
C GLY A 43 8.04 -4.54 12.12
N ALA A 44 9.27 -4.82 11.64
CA ALA A 44 10.42 -5.07 12.50
C ALA A 44 10.86 -3.81 13.27
N LYS A 45 10.94 -2.64 12.61
CA LYS A 45 11.32 -1.38 13.27
C LYS A 45 10.32 -0.98 14.36
N GLN A 46 9.02 -1.07 14.10
CA GLN A 46 8.00 -0.73 15.09
C GLN A 46 8.05 -1.67 16.30
N SER A 47 8.27 -2.97 16.09
CA SER A 47 8.41 -3.94 17.18
C SER A 47 9.67 -3.69 18.02
N VAL A 48 10.79 -3.35 17.37
CA VAL A 48 12.04 -3.01 18.05
C VAL A 48 11.93 -1.71 18.83
N GLU A 49 11.31 -0.67 18.28
CA GLU A 49 11.08 0.58 18.99
C GLU A 49 10.18 0.37 20.21
N ASN A 50 9.07 -0.36 20.09
CA ASN A 50 8.19 -0.64 21.23
C ASN A 50 8.90 -1.39 22.37
N VAL A 51 9.72 -2.41 22.04
CA VAL A 51 10.49 -3.15 23.06
C VAL A 51 11.56 -2.27 23.70
N LYS A 52 12.24 -1.43 22.91
CA LYS A 52 13.29 -0.54 23.40
C LYS A 52 12.73 0.60 24.25
N ASP A 53 11.56 1.12 23.89
CA ASP A 53 10.85 2.15 24.66
C ASP A 53 10.33 1.57 25.97
N ALA A 54 9.67 0.41 25.95
CA ALA A 54 9.25 -0.28 27.17
C ALA A 54 10.43 -0.60 28.11
N GLY A 55 11.56 -1.05 27.53
CA GLY A 55 12.79 -1.30 28.29
C GLY A 55 13.41 -0.04 28.89
N LYS A 56 13.35 1.10 28.18
CA LYS A 56 13.79 2.39 28.71
C LYS A 56 12.91 2.87 29.85
N ASN A 57 11.59 2.85 29.69
CA ASN A 57 10.64 3.27 30.73
C ASN A 57 10.79 2.44 32.02
N LEU A 58 10.97 1.11 31.88
CA LEU A 58 11.21 0.24 33.03
C LEU A 58 12.51 0.57 33.75
N LYS A 59 13.59 0.84 32.99
CA LYS A 59 14.89 1.21 33.56
C LYS A 59 14.88 2.59 34.23
N ASP A 60 14.12 3.54 33.69
CA ASP A 60 13.97 4.88 34.24
C ASP A 60 13.14 4.87 35.53
N GLY A 61 12.05 4.09 35.58
CA GLY A 61 11.21 3.95 36.78
C GLY A 61 11.81 3.12 37.93
N LEU A 62 12.96 2.47 37.70
CA LEU A 62 13.68 1.68 38.72
C LEU A 62 14.84 2.46 39.38
N ASN A 63 15.11 3.71 38.98
CA ASN A 63 16.23 4.53 39.46
C ASN A 63 15.76 5.70 40.32
#